data_AF-A0A1U7NSJ7-F1
#
_entry.id   AF-A0A1U7NSJ7-F1
#
_cell.length_a   1.000
_cell.length_b   1.000
_cell.length_c   1.000
_cell.angle_alpha   90.00
_cell.angle_beta   90.00
_cell.angle_gamma   90.00
#
_symmetry.space_group_name_H-M   'P 1'
#
loop_
_entity.id
_entity.type
_entity.pdbx_description
1 polymer ?
#
loop_
_entity_poly.entity_id
_entity_poly.type
_entity_poly.pdbx_seq_one_letter_code
_entity_poly.pdbx_strand_id
1 'polypeptide(L)'
;MQNRITHGVRMDITDDETFGSNEHASVSRGGTLVLDASRPELTELTIGKCGGEVRVELRVTYRQAAGGAVSVSGRALLYEGTSENTTDLDGRASFDGMVASGASRQFNVRVRNTDEGGDFADIRVDVNNLALSENDPCPNIDAKAAALGASFTGNAVSGCEAVRGGHRRRFQNADISYSPSTGAHELHGEIRRKYDSRGGPDSDLALPVTDETATPDGVGRYNHCSGNGSIYWHPRTGPMEVRGGIRARWAQTGWERGAYGYPTSDELNIGQNPWQWYSDFQNGVIFFEGSGVVEPATASLSGAQVLAAFAAAFRRRTADDPRVEIDSVVVIGVSDTAYDFTRSGNRVVTYRVAGEISSGHWYIPDPNFEVTIPVQFTASPPPDARREVALSARQAGVIGIHVDNFAGLGIHDVANALHDKLAAIFNRPIALGSVPAIAGLLSFKVMKDGGLTLYFRPDVAGRFAAGAAQTMLNDIRI
;
A
#
# COMPACT_ATOMS: atom_id res chain seq x y z
N MET A 1 17.99 19.30 5.74
CA MET A 1 17.31 20.01 6.84
C MET A 1 16.29 20.97 6.27
N GLN A 2 15.11 21.05 6.89
CA GLN A 2 14.07 22.02 6.55
C GLN A 2 14.17 23.21 7.51
N ASN A 3 13.77 24.40 7.08
CA ASN A 3 13.59 25.57 7.93
C ASN A 3 12.11 25.96 7.92
N ARG A 4 11.51 26.13 9.10
CA ARG A 4 10.20 26.76 9.22
C ARG A 4 10.39 28.14 9.84
N ILE A 5 10.09 29.16 9.05
CA ILE A 5 10.35 30.56 9.40
C ILE A 5 9.01 31.26 9.57
N THR A 6 8.83 31.90 10.71
CA THR A 6 7.76 32.90 10.89
C THR A 6 8.39 34.27 10.76
N HIS A 7 7.76 35.17 10.00
CA HIS A 7 8.29 36.50 9.77
C HIS A 7 7.20 37.58 9.90
N GLY A 8 7.64 38.80 10.22
CA GLY A 8 6.82 39.98 10.26
C GLY A 8 7.61 41.20 9.82
N VAL A 9 7.05 41.97 8.89
CA VAL A 9 7.54 43.26 8.41
C VAL A 9 6.61 44.32 8.94
N ARG A 10 7.16 45.38 9.52
CA ARG A 10 6.51 46.66 9.79
C ARG A 10 7.31 47.76 9.11
N MET A 11 6.64 48.59 8.32
CA MET A 11 7.21 49.71 7.58
C MET A 11 6.42 50.96 7.95
N ASP A 12 7.08 51.93 8.57
CA ASP A 12 6.51 53.23 8.94
C ASP A 12 7.17 54.30 8.04
N ILE A 13 6.39 54.92 7.17
CA ILE A 13 6.81 55.89 6.14
C ILE A 13 6.44 57.29 6.61
N THR A 14 7.36 58.24 6.42
CA THR A 14 7.13 59.67 6.59
C THR A 14 7.37 60.35 5.26
N ASP A 15 6.36 61.08 4.84
CA ASP A 15 6.36 62.01 3.72
C ASP A 15 6.54 63.43 4.29
N ASP A 16 7.67 64.06 4.03
CA ASP A 16 8.09 65.33 4.62
C ASP A 16 7.72 66.51 3.72
N GLU A 17 6.68 67.21 4.13
CA GLU A 17 6.13 68.31 3.34
C GLU A 17 6.83 69.62 3.65
N THR A 18 7.45 70.24 2.64
CA THR A 18 8.08 71.57 2.79
C THR A 18 7.05 72.63 3.21
N PHE A 19 5.79 72.45 2.81
CA PHE A 19 4.68 73.33 3.16
C PHE A 19 3.46 72.51 3.59
N GLY A 20 3.26 72.35 4.91
CA GLY A 20 2.10 71.65 5.41
C GLY A 20 2.41 70.86 6.67
N SER A 21 1.65 69.80 6.91
CA SER A 21 1.98 68.79 7.92
C SER A 21 2.47 67.54 7.20
N ASN A 22 3.55 66.94 7.71
CA ASN A 22 4.06 65.67 7.20
C ASN A 22 2.97 64.61 7.21
N GLU A 23 3.00 63.76 6.20
CA GLU A 23 2.09 62.63 6.08
C GLU A 23 2.77 61.34 6.52
N HIS A 24 1.98 60.43 7.09
CA HIS A 24 2.49 59.19 7.65
C HIS A 24 1.67 57.99 7.21
N ALA A 25 2.34 56.89 6.86
CA ALA A 25 1.71 55.63 6.51
C ALA A 25 2.43 54.45 7.17
N SER A 26 1.67 53.44 7.57
CA SER A 26 2.22 52.19 8.12
C SER A 26 1.73 50.99 7.33
N VAL A 27 2.65 50.10 6.94
CA VAL A 27 2.35 48.81 6.33
C VAL A 27 2.88 47.69 7.21
N SER A 28 2.08 46.64 7.40
CA SER A 28 2.51 45.43 8.09
C SER A 28 2.17 44.19 7.27
N ARG A 29 3.12 43.26 7.16
CA ARG A 29 2.96 41.99 6.45
C ARG A 29 3.71 40.91 7.20
N GLY A 30 3.11 39.73 7.38
CA GLY A 30 3.78 38.61 8.03
C GLY A 30 3.24 37.28 7.53
N GLY A 31 3.93 36.21 7.88
CA GLY A 31 3.57 34.88 7.42
C GLY A 31 4.46 33.78 7.96
N THR A 32 4.15 32.55 7.53
CA THR A 32 5.03 31.39 7.72
C THR A 32 5.51 30.94 6.36
N LEU A 33 6.82 30.67 6.24
CA LEU A 33 7.41 30.09 5.06
C LEU A 33 8.29 28.89 5.42
N VAL A 34 8.51 28.03 4.44
CA VAL A 34 9.29 26.80 4.57
C VAL A 34 10.37 26.79 3.50
N LEU A 35 11.62 26.50 3.91
CA LEU A 35 12.73 26.24 3.01
C LEU A 35 13.19 24.80 3.16
N ASP A 36 13.45 24.14 2.04
CA ASP A 36 13.97 22.76 1.98
C ASP A 36 14.80 22.54 0.70
N ALA A 37 15.21 21.29 0.44
CA ALA A 37 16.02 20.95 -0.71
C ALA A 37 15.37 21.26 -2.07
N SER A 38 14.04 21.23 -2.17
CA SER A 38 13.30 21.58 -3.38
C SER A 38 13.17 23.09 -3.58
N ARG A 39 13.23 23.84 -2.48
CA ARG A 39 13.10 25.30 -2.47
C ARG A 39 14.00 25.92 -1.39
N PRO A 40 15.32 26.04 -1.67
CA PRO A 40 16.29 26.48 -0.67
C PRO A 40 16.32 28.00 -0.45
N GLU A 41 15.59 28.76 -1.26
CA GLU A 41 15.51 30.22 -1.22
C GLU A 41 14.11 30.73 -1.55
N LEU A 42 13.69 31.83 -0.91
CA LEU A 42 12.41 32.48 -1.12
C LEU A 42 12.56 33.99 -0.96
N THR A 43 11.95 34.78 -1.85
CA THR A 43 11.92 36.25 -1.74
C THR A 43 10.49 36.77 -1.62
N GLU A 44 10.23 37.66 -0.66
CA GLU A 44 8.96 38.36 -0.49
C GLU A 44 9.12 39.87 -0.77
N LEU A 45 8.08 40.49 -1.32
CA LEU A 45 8.01 41.93 -1.60
C LEU A 45 6.92 42.57 -0.73
N THR A 46 7.26 43.63 -0.02
CA THR A 46 6.32 44.50 0.69
C THR A 46 6.41 45.91 0.11
N ILE A 47 5.26 46.49 -0.24
CA ILE A 47 5.19 47.84 -0.80
C ILE A 47 4.37 48.70 0.16
N GLY A 48 4.90 49.86 0.53
CA GLY A 48 4.16 50.90 1.21
C GLY A 48 4.20 52.20 0.43
N LYS A 49 3.18 53.02 0.63
CA LYS A 49 2.96 54.27 -0.11
C LYS A 49 2.44 55.33 0.86
N CYS A 50 2.84 56.58 0.67
CA CYS A 50 2.50 57.70 1.54
C CYS A 50 2.35 58.99 0.73
N GLY A 51 1.45 59.87 1.19
CA GLY A 51 1.12 61.19 0.65
C GLY A 51 0.93 61.40 -0.83
N GLY A 52 0.73 60.31 -1.56
CA GLY A 52 0.42 60.37 -2.98
C GLY A 52 1.67 60.49 -3.85
N GLU A 53 2.86 60.70 -3.29
CA GLU A 53 4.12 60.80 -4.04
C GLU A 53 5.22 59.82 -3.62
N VAL A 54 5.21 59.36 -2.36
CA VAL A 54 6.23 58.43 -1.85
C VAL A 54 5.81 56.97 -2.02
N ARG A 55 6.70 56.14 -2.57
CA ARG A 55 6.59 54.67 -2.59
C ARG A 55 7.86 54.03 -2.05
N VAL A 56 7.70 53.11 -1.10
CA VAL A 56 8.80 52.28 -0.57
C VAL A 56 8.58 50.81 -0.92
N GLU A 57 9.58 50.20 -1.55
CA GLU A 57 9.61 48.76 -1.87
C GLU A 57 10.66 48.04 -1.02
N LEU A 58 10.24 47.04 -0.26
CA LEU A 58 11.14 46.14 0.49
C LEU A 58 11.09 44.74 -0.11
N ARG A 59 12.22 44.24 -0.63
CA ARG A 59 12.40 42.82 -0.97
C ARG A 59 13.22 42.14 0.11
N VAL A 60 12.71 41.06 0.69
CA VAL A 60 13.42 40.25 1.69
C VAL A 60 13.61 38.84 1.14
N THR A 61 14.86 38.38 1.10
CA THR A 61 15.26 37.04 0.66
C THR A 61 15.66 36.21 1.87
N TYR A 62 15.13 35.00 1.96
CA TYR A 62 15.45 33.98 2.95
C TYR A 62 16.11 32.81 2.25
N ARG A 63 17.32 32.42 2.66
CA ARG A 63 18.09 31.34 2.06
C ARG A 63 18.61 30.36 3.10
N GLN A 64 18.51 29.07 2.83
CA GLN A 64 19.11 28.05 3.70
C GLN A 64 20.62 28.21 3.80
N ALA A 65 21.14 28.01 5.01
CA ALA A 65 22.56 27.95 5.30
C ALA A 65 22.90 26.68 6.11
N ALA A 66 24.19 26.48 6.37
CA ALA A 66 24.66 25.32 7.12
C ALA A 66 24.07 25.26 8.55
N GLY A 67 23.94 24.06 9.10
CA GLY A 67 23.50 23.85 10.48
C GLY A 67 22.05 24.28 10.78
N GLY A 68 21.18 24.33 9.75
CA GLY A 68 19.79 24.75 9.90
C GLY A 68 19.62 26.26 10.14
N ALA A 69 20.67 27.06 9.93
CA ALA A 69 20.55 28.51 9.96
C ALA A 69 19.94 29.04 8.65
N VAL A 70 19.43 30.27 8.70
CA VAL A 70 18.85 30.98 7.54
C VAL A 70 19.60 32.28 7.35
N SER A 71 20.10 32.50 6.14
CA SER A 71 20.59 33.80 5.70
C SER A 71 19.40 34.66 5.29
N VAL A 72 19.27 35.84 5.88
CA VAL A 72 18.22 36.80 5.56
C VAL A 72 18.89 38.05 5.01
N SER A 73 18.48 38.49 3.83
CA SER A 73 18.91 39.77 3.27
C SER A 73 17.71 40.57 2.79
N GLY A 74 17.79 41.89 2.93
CA GLY A 74 16.73 42.80 2.52
C GLY A 74 17.26 43.99 1.75
N ARG A 75 16.50 44.45 0.77
CA ARG A 75 16.76 45.67 0.02
C ARG A 75 15.50 46.53 0.03
N ALA A 76 15.64 47.73 0.58
CA ALA A 76 14.62 48.77 0.59
C ALA A 76 14.97 49.84 -0.46
N LEU A 77 13.98 50.23 -1.25
CA LEU A 77 14.05 51.29 -2.25
C LEU A 77 12.97 52.32 -1.93
N LEU A 78 13.31 53.61 -1.95
CA LEU A 78 12.38 54.72 -1.81
C LEU A 78 12.32 55.47 -3.13
N TYR A 79 11.11 55.68 -3.61
CA TYR A 79 10.78 56.40 -4.83
C TYR A 79 9.93 57.60 -4.47
N GLU A 80 10.27 58.76 -5.00
CA GLU A 80 9.57 60.03 -4.79
C GLU A 80 9.28 60.71 -6.13
N GLY A 81 8.41 61.71 -6.16
CA GLY A 81 8.08 62.41 -7.40
C GLY A 81 6.71 63.03 -7.33
N THR A 82 5.95 63.02 -8.44
CA THR A 82 4.59 63.60 -8.45
C THR A 82 3.48 62.56 -8.26
N SER A 83 3.86 61.28 -8.11
CA SER A 83 2.92 60.19 -7.82
C SER A 83 3.62 58.96 -7.24
N GLU A 84 2.92 58.14 -6.46
CA GLU A 84 3.41 56.85 -5.95
C GLU A 84 3.76 55.80 -7.04
N ASN A 85 3.46 56.11 -8.32
CA ASN A 85 3.82 55.28 -9.47
C ASN A 85 5.11 55.76 -10.15
N THR A 86 5.76 56.77 -9.60
CA THR A 86 7.05 57.31 -10.06
C THR A 86 8.11 56.20 -10.22
N THR A 87 9.02 56.43 -11.14
CA THR A 87 10.22 55.59 -11.34
C THR A 87 11.48 56.29 -10.83
N ASP A 88 11.33 57.50 -10.27
CA ASP A 88 12.44 58.24 -9.67
C ASP A 88 12.86 57.55 -8.37
N LEU A 89 14.16 57.27 -8.24
CA LEU A 89 14.67 56.36 -7.21
C LEU A 89 15.71 57.07 -6.36
N ASP A 90 15.21 57.57 -5.24
CA ASP A 90 15.90 58.57 -4.43
C ASP A 90 16.45 57.98 -3.14
N GLY A 91 16.10 56.73 -2.81
CA GLY A 91 16.63 56.07 -1.62
C GLY A 91 16.95 54.60 -1.82
N ARG A 92 18.07 54.16 -1.26
CA ARG A 92 18.47 52.74 -1.22
C ARG A 92 19.01 52.41 0.16
N ALA A 93 18.53 51.32 0.74
CA ALA A 93 19.09 50.75 1.96
C ALA A 93 19.04 49.22 1.92
N SER A 94 19.90 48.57 2.70
CA SER A 94 19.94 47.11 2.77
C SER A 94 20.32 46.64 4.16
N PHE A 95 19.93 45.40 4.46
CA PHE A 95 20.39 44.66 5.63
C PHE A 95 20.69 43.22 5.23
N ASP A 96 21.54 42.57 6.01
CA ASP A 96 21.75 41.15 5.93
C ASP A 96 22.10 40.56 7.30
N GLY A 97 21.88 39.26 7.46
CA GLY A 97 22.40 38.53 8.58
C GLY A 97 21.84 37.13 8.71
N MET A 98 22.52 36.35 9.53
CA MET A 98 22.16 34.98 9.85
C MET A 98 21.17 34.93 11.01
N VAL A 99 20.21 34.01 10.91
CA VAL A 99 19.30 33.59 11.97
C VAL A 99 19.52 32.10 12.22
N ALA A 100 20.16 31.78 13.35
CA ALA A 100 20.44 30.40 13.74
C ALA A 100 19.14 29.57 13.88
N SER A 101 19.24 28.24 13.79
CA SER A 101 18.12 27.35 14.09
C SER A 101 17.67 27.55 15.53
N GLY A 102 16.37 27.71 15.75
CA GLY A 102 15.78 27.99 17.07
C GLY A 102 15.88 29.43 17.55
N ALA A 103 16.44 30.32 16.74
CA ALA A 103 16.64 31.72 17.11
C ALA A 103 15.64 32.65 16.42
N SER A 104 15.40 33.78 17.08
CA SER A 104 14.75 34.95 16.48
C SER A 104 15.75 36.08 16.32
N ARG A 105 15.60 36.86 15.24
CA ARG A 105 16.39 38.05 15.00
C ARG A 105 15.53 39.13 14.37
N GLN A 106 15.79 40.36 14.78
CA GLN A 106 15.20 41.54 14.20
C GLN A 106 16.23 42.25 13.33
N PHE A 107 15.78 42.74 12.18
CA PHE A 107 16.51 43.62 11.30
C PHE A 107 15.78 44.96 11.25
N ASN A 108 16.53 46.03 11.51
CA ASN A 108 16.01 47.39 11.39
C ASN A 108 16.79 48.07 10.26
N VAL A 109 16.06 48.66 9.31
CA VAL A 109 16.65 49.41 8.20
C VAL A 109 15.86 50.70 8.01
N ARG A 110 16.57 51.82 7.86
CA ARG A 110 15.98 53.08 7.44
C ARG A 110 16.42 53.39 6.01
N VAL A 111 15.47 53.65 5.13
CA VAL A 111 15.72 54.22 3.79
C VAL A 111 15.31 55.68 3.81
N ARG A 112 16.09 56.56 3.18
CA ARG A 112 15.86 58.00 3.12
C ARG A 112 15.99 58.48 1.67
N ASN A 113 15.25 59.52 1.31
CA ASN A 113 15.53 60.29 0.11
C ASN A 113 16.94 60.93 0.22
N THR A 114 17.77 60.77 -0.81
CA THR A 114 19.13 61.30 -0.90
C THR A 114 19.28 62.55 -1.77
N ASP A 115 18.23 62.91 -2.51
CA ASP A 115 18.28 63.90 -3.57
C ASP A 115 17.72 65.24 -3.08
N GLU A 116 16.56 65.20 -2.41
CA GLU A 116 15.85 66.41 -1.94
C GLU A 116 15.72 66.42 -0.41
N GLY A 117 15.61 65.23 0.20
CA GLY A 117 15.78 65.00 1.63
C GLY A 117 14.58 65.43 2.48
N GLY A 118 14.20 64.61 3.44
CA GLY A 118 13.00 64.83 4.25
C GLY A 118 12.26 63.52 4.44
N ASP A 119 12.06 62.82 3.33
CA ASP A 119 11.32 61.56 3.26
C ASP A 119 12.14 60.37 3.71
N PHE A 120 11.50 59.50 4.49
CA PHE A 120 12.12 58.28 4.95
C PHE A 120 11.11 57.21 5.33
N ALA A 121 11.59 55.97 5.39
CA ALA A 121 10.85 54.87 6.01
C ALA A 121 11.73 54.11 7.00
N ASP A 122 11.17 53.88 8.18
CA ASP A 122 11.68 52.93 9.17
C ASP A 122 11.05 51.57 8.95
N ILE A 123 11.89 50.57 8.72
CA ILE A 123 11.46 49.22 8.42
C ILE A 123 12.05 48.28 9.46
N ARG A 124 11.16 47.54 10.12
CA ARG A 124 11.46 46.46 11.04
C ARG A 124 11.06 45.14 10.42
N VAL A 125 11.98 44.18 10.39
CA VAL A 125 11.75 42.81 9.94
C VAL A 125 12.10 41.87 11.09
N ASP A 126 11.09 41.26 11.70
CA ASP A 126 11.23 40.20 12.69
C ASP A 126 11.24 38.84 11.98
N VAL A 127 12.25 38.02 12.26
CA VAL A 127 12.39 36.67 11.70
C VAL A 127 12.63 35.68 12.83
N ASN A 128 11.79 34.65 12.91
CA ASN A 128 11.92 33.54 13.84
C ASN A 128 12.10 32.23 13.07
N ASN A 129 13.32 31.69 13.12
CA ASN A 129 13.69 30.41 12.50
C ASN A 129 13.50 29.30 13.54
N LEU A 130 12.38 28.58 13.46
CA LEU A 130 12.05 27.55 14.44
C LEU A 130 13.11 26.44 14.45
N ALA A 131 13.47 25.98 15.65
CA ALA A 131 14.39 24.86 15.82
C ALA A 131 13.74 23.59 15.24
N LEU A 132 14.20 23.17 14.06
CA LEU A 132 13.97 21.83 13.56
C LEU A 132 15.26 21.05 13.80
N SER A 133 15.38 20.43 14.97
CA SER A 133 16.45 19.45 15.20
C SER A 133 16.14 18.21 14.38
N GLU A 134 17.13 17.63 13.69
CA GLU A 134 16.98 16.32 13.04
C GLU A 134 16.52 15.24 14.02
N ASN A 135 16.72 15.48 15.34
CA ASN A 135 16.35 14.61 16.45
C ASN A 135 15.05 15.00 17.16
N ASP A 136 14.35 16.07 16.75
CA ASP A 136 13.10 16.46 17.41
C ASP A 136 11.90 15.75 16.75
N PRO A 137 11.29 14.75 17.41
CA PRO A 137 10.28 13.90 16.80
C PRO A 137 9.07 14.67 16.30
N CYS A 138 8.53 15.59 17.10
CA CYS A 138 7.21 16.15 16.85
C CYS A 138 7.19 17.15 15.68
N PRO A 139 8.15 18.08 15.56
CA PRO A 139 8.27 18.93 14.39
C PRO A 139 8.57 18.15 13.11
N ASN A 140 9.34 17.05 13.17
CA ASN A 140 9.59 16.19 12.00
C ASN A 140 8.31 15.46 11.54
N ILE A 141 7.50 14.98 12.49
CA ILE A 141 6.17 14.43 12.19
C ILE A 141 5.26 15.49 11.56
N ASP A 142 5.25 16.72 12.09
CA ASP A 142 4.42 17.82 11.58
C ASP A 142 4.88 18.32 10.20
N ALA A 143 6.18 18.37 9.97
CA ALA A 143 6.77 18.63 8.67
C ALA A 143 6.33 17.60 7.62
N LYS A 144 6.39 16.30 7.98
CA LYS A 144 5.92 15.22 7.12
C LYS A 144 4.42 15.34 6.82
N ALA A 145 3.60 15.59 7.84
CA ALA A 145 2.17 15.79 7.68
C ALA A 145 1.84 16.98 6.75
N ALA A 146 2.57 18.09 6.91
CA ALA A 146 2.42 19.27 6.06
C ALA A 146 2.82 18.99 4.61
N ALA A 147 3.89 18.21 4.40
CA ALA A 147 4.35 17.81 3.06
C ALA A 147 3.36 16.86 2.35
N LEU A 148 2.72 15.94 3.09
CA LEU A 148 1.67 15.06 2.57
C LEU A 148 0.36 15.81 2.29
N GLY A 149 0.11 16.90 3.01
CA GLY A 149 -1.08 17.74 2.87
C GLY A 149 -2.31 17.22 3.63
N ALA A 150 -3.16 18.15 4.06
CA ALA A 150 -4.33 17.84 4.88
C ALA A 150 -5.39 16.98 4.16
N SER A 151 -5.44 17.00 2.83
CA SER A 151 -6.31 16.11 2.04
C SER A 151 -5.90 14.64 2.16
N PHE A 152 -4.61 14.37 2.39
CA PHE A 152 -4.10 13.02 2.59
C PHE A 152 -4.24 12.59 4.04
N THR A 153 -3.64 13.34 4.98
CA THR A 153 -3.56 12.94 6.39
C THR A 153 -4.86 13.15 7.16
N GLY A 154 -5.64 14.16 6.79
CA GLY A 154 -6.72 14.71 7.61
C GLY A 154 -6.19 15.44 8.84
N ASN A 155 -7.07 15.75 9.78
CA ASN A 155 -6.69 16.43 11.03
C ASN A 155 -5.92 15.47 11.96
N ALA A 156 -5.00 16.02 12.76
CA ALA A 156 -4.41 15.28 13.87
C ALA A 156 -5.51 14.88 14.87
N VAL A 157 -5.52 13.62 15.28
CA VAL A 157 -6.47 13.07 16.27
C VAL A 157 -5.78 12.70 17.59
N SER A 158 -4.46 12.82 17.64
CA SER A 158 -3.69 12.71 18.89
C SER A 158 -2.55 13.73 18.95
N GLY A 159 -1.95 13.84 20.15
CA GLY A 159 -0.73 14.62 20.35
C GLY A 159 0.50 13.93 19.75
N CYS A 160 1.68 14.41 20.12
CA CYS A 160 2.92 13.67 19.85
C CYS A 160 3.12 12.63 20.96
N GLU A 161 2.85 11.36 20.66
CA GLU A 161 2.93 10.24 21.60
C GLU A 161 4.35 9.67 21.59
N ALA A 162 4.98 9.55 22.75
CA ALA A 162 6.17 8.71 22.89
C ALA A 162 5.76 7.23 22.75
N VAL A 163 6.48 6.49 21.91
CA VAL A 163 6.24 5.06 21.65
C VAL A 163 7.57 4.30 21.66
N ARG A 164 7.53 2.97 21.69
CA ARG A 164 8.76 2.18 21.64
C ARG A 164 9.57 2.49 20.38
N GLY A 165 10.81 2.96 20.58
CA GLY A 165 11.74 3.29 19.50
C GLY A 165 11.58 4.68 18.89
N GLY A 166 10.65 5.52 19.35
CA GLY A 166 10.46 6.84 18.78
C GLY A 166 9.19 7.56 19.24
N HIS A 167 8.56 8.27 18.31
CA HIS A 167 7.29 8.97 18.57
C HIS A 167 6.31 8.71 17.44
N ARG A 168 5.02 8.88 17.72
CA ARG A 168 3.94 8.79 16.74
C ARG A 168 2.94 9.91 16.95
N ARG A 169 2.36 10.39 15.87
CA ARG A 169 1.10 11.15 15.89
C ARG A 169 0.09 10.47 15.00
N ARG A 170 -1.14 10.34 15.50
CA ARG A 170 -2.26 9.82 14.72
C ARG A 170 -2.98 10.96 14.03
N PHE A 171 -3.33 10.74 12.77
CA PHE A 171 -4.21 11.58 11.99
C PHE A 171 -5.46 10.78 11.60
N GLN A 172 -6.49 11.45 11.09
CA GLN A 172 -7.73 10.80 10.68
C GLN A 172 -7.45 9.65 9.69
N ASN A 173 -6.62 9.91 8.67
CA ASN A 173 -6.42 8.99 7.56
C ASN A 173 -5.04 8.30 7.56
N ALA A 174 -4.10 8.76 8.38
CA ALA A 174 -2.74 8.20 8.48
C ALA A 174 -2.22 8.22 9.92
N ASP A 175 -1.21 7.40 10.21
CA ASP A 175 -0.34 7.55 11.38
C ASP A 175 1.05 7.90 10.88
N ILE A 176 1.70 8.90 11.48
CA ILE A 176 3.09 9.25 11.14
C ILE A 176 3.94 8.98 12.37
N SER A 177 4.95 8.13 12.20
CA SER A 177 5.91 7.77 13.24
C SER A 177 7.29 8.28 12.89
N TYR A 178 8.02 8.75 13.90
CA TYR A 178 9.39 9.20 13.76
C TYR A 178 10.33 8.34 14.60
N SER A 179 11.47 7.97 14.04
CA SER A 179 12.62 7.45 14.77
C SER A 179 13.88 8.25 14.42
N PRO A 180 14.87 8.39 15.34
CA PRO A 180 16.13 9.06 15.02
C PRO A 180 16.93 8.40 13.88
N SER A 181 16.78 7.08 13.69
CA SER A 181 17.54 6.33 12.70
C SER A 181 16.97 6.41 11.29
N THR A 182 15.66 6.62 11.15
CA THR A 182 14.98 6.57 9.83
C THR A 182 14.19 7.83 9.49
N GLY A 183 13.94 8.71 10.46
CA GLY A 183 13.09 9.88 10.27
C GLY A 183 11.60 9.55 10.36
N ALA A 184 10.78 10.43 9.78
CA ALA A 184 9.31 10.35 9.83
C ALA A 184 8.72 9.57 8.64
N HIS A 185 7.95 8.52 8.94
CA HIS A 185 7.29 7.66 7.96
C HIS A 185 5.82 7.48 8.30
N GLU A 186 4.99 7.44 7.27
CA GLU A 186 3.54 7.26 7.40
C GLU A 186 3.06 5.85 7.09
N LEU A 187 1.96 5.50 7.75
CA LEU A 187 1.14 4.33 7.50
C LEU A 187 -0.28 4.82 7.24
N HIS A 188 -0.96 4.30 6.22
CA HIS A 188 -2.36 4.62 5.97
C HIS A 188 -3.16 3.39 5.49
N GLY A 189 -4.45 3.58 5.24
CA GLY A 189 -5.31 2.55 4.64
C GLY A 189 -5.31 1.20 5.38
N GLU A 190 -5.32 0.11 4.60
CA GLU A 190 -5.36 -1.26 5.12
C GLU A 190 -4.04 -1.67 5.81
N ILE A 191 -2.90 -1.13 5.38
CA ILE A 191 -1.62 -1.42 6.02
C ILE A 191 -1.59 -0.87 7.45
N ARG A 192 -2.06 0.37 7.65
CA ARG A 192 -2.23 0.95 9.00
C ARG A 192 -3.14 0.09 9.86
N ARG A 193 -4.28 -0.37 9.33
CA ARG A 193 -5.21 -1.24 10.09
C ARG A 193 -4.55 -2.56 10.50
N LYS A 194 -3.80 -3.20 9.60
CA LYS A 194 -3.04 -4.41 9.94
C LYS A 194 -1.98 -4.12 11.00
N TYR A 195 -1.20 -3.06 10.83
CA TYR A 195 -0.17 -2.65 11.79
C TYR A 195 -0.75 -2.43 13.19
N ASP A 196 -1.85 -1.68 13.30
CA ASP A 196 -2.55 -1.47 14.57
C ASP A 196 -3.10 -2.77 15.16
N SER A 197 -3.66 -3.67 14.33
CA SER A 197 -4.15 -4.99 14.79
C SER A 197 -3.05 -5.88 15.37
N ARG A 198 -1.79 -5.63 15.00
CA ARG A 198 -0.61 -6.33 15.52
C ARG A 198 -0.05 -5.72 16.80
N GLY A 199 -0.59 -4.58 17.26
CA GLY A 199 -0.09 -3.84 18.41
C GLY A 199 0.79 -2.64 18.04
N GLY A 200 0.90 -2.32 16.74
CA GLY A 200 1.59 -1.14 16.24
C GLY A 200 3.05 -1.05 16.73
N PRO A 201 3.49 0.11 17.27
CA PRO A 201 4.87 0.30 17.76
C PRO A 201 5.31 -0.69 18.83
N ASP A 202 4.39 -1.30 19.58
CA ASP A 202 4.71 -2.24 20.65
C ASP A 202 4.81 -3.70 20.16
N SER A 203 4.45 -3.95 18.90
CA SER A 203 4.56 -5.26 18.25
C SER A 203 5.98 -5.58 17.78
N ASP A 204 6.27 -6.82 17.43
CA ASP A 204 7.56 -7.19 16.84
C ASP A 204 7.87 -6.49 15.51
N LEU A 205 6.90 -5.84 14.86
CA LEU A 205 7.17 -5.01 13.68
C LEU A 205 7.95 -3.73 14.04
N ALA A 206 7.75 -3.19 15.24
CA ALA A 206 8.27 -1.87 15.64
C ALA A 206 7.90 -0.77 14.63
N LEU A 207 8.60 0.38 14.63
CA LEU A 207 8.22 1.53 13.81
C LEU A 207 8.43 1.30 12.30
N PRO A 208 7.60 1.90 11.43
CA PRO A 208 7.83 1.91 9.99
C PRO A 208 9.15 2.63 9.66
N VAL A 209 9.86 2.11 8.65
CA VAL A 209 11.13 2.67 8.13
C VAL A 209 11.02 3.09 6.67
N THR A 210 9.83 2.94 6.11
CA THR A 210 9.45 3.48 4.81
C THR A 210 8.05 4.06 4.93
N ASP A 211 7.80 5.01 4.05
CA ASP A 211 6.46 5.42 3.62
C ASP A 211 5.72 4.26 2.96
N GLU A 212 4.40 4.34 2.86
CA GLU A 212 3.62 3.35 2.12
C GLU A 212 3.92 3.47 0.62
N THR A 213 4.69 2.52 0.11
CA THR A 213 5.28 2.57 -1.23
C THR A 213 4.60 1.56 -2.14
N ALA A 214 4.40 1.93 -3.41
CA ALA A 214 3.91 0.99 -4.42
C ALA A 214 4.95 -0.13 -4.64
N THR A 215 4.48 -1.37 -4.78
CA THR A 215 5.36 -2.48 -5.13
C THR A 215 5.89 -2.32 -6.56
N PRO A 216 7.09 -2.84 -6.85
CA PRO A 216 7.69 -2.80 -8.19
C PRO A 216 6.85 -3.37 -9.35
N ASP A 217 5.89 -4.25 -9.07
CA ASP A 217 4.95 -4.78 -10.07
C ASP A 217 3.75 -3.85 -10.36
N GLY A 218 3.60 -2.76 -9.60
CA GLY A 218 2.55 -1.76 -9.74
C GLY A 218 1.17 -2.17 -9.21
N VAL A 219 1.06 -3.30 -8.49
CA VAL A 219 -0.25 -3.82 -8.05
C VAL A 219 -0.48 -3.61 -6.55
N GLY A 220 0.52 -3.94 -5.74
CA GLY A 220 0.45 -3.87 -4.29
C GLY A 220 1.06 -2.59 -3.70
N ARG A 221 1.03 -2.52 -2.37
CA ARG A 221 1.70 -1.50 -1.56
C ARG A 221 2.38 -2.15 -0.38
N TYR A 222 3.39 -1.51 0.19
CA TYR A 222 4.06 -2.04 1.37
C TYR A 222 4.64 -0.95 2.27
N ASN A 223 4.84 -1.32 3.53
CA ASN A 223 5.75 -0.64 4.44
C ASN A 223 6.76 -1.66 4.99
N HIS A 224 8.03 -1.26 5.07
CA HIS A 224 9.02 -1.96 5.90
C HIS A 224 9.01 -1.39 7.30
N CYS A 225 9.30 -2.24 8.28
CA CYS A 225 9.35 -1.86 9.69
C CYS A 225 10.70 -2.27 10.33
N SER A 226 11.10 -1.54 11.35
CA SER A 226 12.42 -1.64 12.00
C SER A 226 12.65 -2.95 12.74
N GLY A 227 11.59 -3.66 13.13
CA GLY A 227 11.64 -4.98 13.77
C GLY A 227 11.92 -6.14 12.82
N ASN A 228 12.62 -5.90 11.70
CA ASN A 228 12.85 -6.87 10.62
C ASN A 228 11.55 -7.45 10.06
N GLY A 229 10.60 -6.56 9.79
CA GLY A 229 9.27 -6.90 9.31
C GLY A 229 8.82 -6.07 8.11
N SER A 230 7.83 -6.58 7.40
CA SER A 230 7.10 -5.84 6.37
C SER A 230 5.62 -6.14 6.47
N ILE A 231 4.79 -5.17 6.10
CA ILE A 231 3.40 -5.41 5.75
C ILE A 231 3.27 -5.13 4.25
N TYR A 232 2.77 -6.11 3.51
CA TYR A 232 2.44 -5.98 2.08
C TYR A 232 0.94 -6.09 1.91
N TRP A 233 0.36 -5.14 1.19
CA TRP A 233 -1.03 -5.15 0.77
C TRP A 233 -1.13 -5.44 -0.73
N HIS A 234 -2.11 -6.25 -1.10
CA HIS A 234 -2.50 -6.49 -2.48
C HIS A 234 -4.02 -6.52 -2.58
N PRO A 235 -4.65 -5.96 -3.63
CA PRO A 235 -6.10 -5.80 -3.73
C PRO A 235 -6.91 -7.10 -3.60
N ARG A 236 -6.27 -8.26 -3.87
CA ARG A 236 -6.92 -9.57 -3.80
C ARG A 236 -6.55 -10.42 -2.58
N THR A 237 -5.49 -10.08 -1.86
CA THR A 237 -5.03 -10.85 -0.68
C THR A 237 -4.96 -10.00 0.59
N GLY A 238 -5.23 -8.70 0.46
CA GLY A 238 -5.17 -7.68 1.51
C GLY A 238 -3.80 -7.54 2.17
N PRO A 239 -3.75 -6.92 3.35
CA PRO A 239 -2.50 -6.68 4.06
C PRO A 239 -2.05 -7.96 4.77
N MET A 240 -0.79 -8.36 4.58
CA MET A 240 -0.17 -9.49 5.26
C MET A 240 1.21 -9.11 5.78
N GLU A 241 1.49 -9.57 6.98
CA GLU A 241 2.74 -9.37 7.68
C GLU A 241 3.74 -10.50 7.38
N VAL A 242 4.99 -10.15 7.10
CA VAL A 242 6.10 -11.11 6.95
C VAL A 242 7.32 -10.59 7.71
N ARG A 243 7.98 -11.42 8.52
CA ARG A 243 9.08 -11.02 9.42
C ARG A 243 10.28 -11.97 9.34
N GLY A 244 11.36 -11.57 10.03
CA GLY A 244 12.44 -12.47 10.40
C GLY A 244 13.08 -13.22 9.23
N GLY A 245 13.35 -14.51 9.45
CA GLY A 245 13.98 -15.39 8.47
C GLY A 245 13.09 -15.69 7.25
N ILE A 246 11.76 -15.70 7.41
CA ILE A 246 10.81 -15.92 6.31
C ILE A 246 10.87 -14.72 5.35
N ARG A 247 10.78 -13.50 5.87
CA ARG A 247 10.94 -12.26 5.10
C ARG A 247 12.29 -12.22 4.40
N ALA A 248 13.37 -12.57 5.11
CA ALA A 248 14.72 -12.58 4.54
C ALA A 248 14.84 -13.56 3.35
N ARG A 249 14.26 -14.76 3.46
CA ARG A 249 14.22 -15.72 2.35
C ARG A 249 13.37 -15.20 1.20
N TRP A 250 12.18 -14.68 1.47
CA TRP A 250 11.30 -14.14 0.45
C TRP A 250 11.96 -13.01 -0.35
N ALA A 251 12.67 -12.12 0.35
CA ALA A 251 13.50 -11.08 -0.25
C ALA A 251 14.56 -11.63 -1.22
N GLN A 252 15.29 -12.68 -0.81
CA GLN A 252 16.30 -13.34 -1.65
C GLN A 252 15.71 -13.99 -2.90
N THR A 253 14.43 -14.34 -2.87
CA THR A 253 13.72 -14.93 -4.02
C THR A 253 13.06 -13.89 -4.93
N GLY A 254 13.27 -12.59 -4.68
CA GLY A 254 12.74 -11.51 -5.51
C GLY A 254 11.43 -10.89 -5.04
N TRP A 255 11.08 -11.04 -3.75
CA TRP A 255 9.88 -10.46 -3.14
C TRP A 255 8.59 -10.87 -3.89
N GLU A 256 7.65 -9.95 -4.07
CA GLU A 256 6.36 -10.17 -4.72
C GLU A 256 6.46 -10.55 -6.20
N ARG A 257 7.56 -10.18 -6.87
CA ARG A 257 7.88 -10.60 -8.24
C ARG A 257 8.55 -11.98 -8.29
N GLY A 258 8.96 -12.48 -7.14
CA GLY A 258 9.61 -13.78 -6.98
C GLY A 258 8.66 -14.95 -7.20
N ALA A 259 9.23 -16.16 -7.14
CA ALA A 259 8.48 -17.40 -7.36
C ALA A 259 7.26 -17.57 -6.43
N TYR A 260 7.37 -17.11 -5.18
CA TYR A 260 6.30 -17.23 -4.18
C TYR A 260 5.12 -16.27 -4.42
N GLY A 261 5.33 -15.12 -5.06
CA GLY A 261 4.32 -14.06 -5.18
C GLY A 261 4.10 -13.31 -3.86
N TYR A 262 2.90 -12.74 -3.68
CA TYR A 262 2.52 -12.03 -2.45
C TYR A 262 2.28 -12.97 -1.27
N PRO A 263 2.50 -12.52 -0.03
CA PRO A 263 2.01 -13.21 1.15
C PRO A 263 0.47 -13.27 1.14
N THR A 264 -0.04 -14.39 1.64
CA THR A 264 -1.46 -14.76 1.74
C THR A 264 -1.86 -15.17 3.15
N SER A 265 -0.91 -15.21 4.10
CA SER A 265 -1.17 -15.25 5.53
C SER A 265 -0.12 -14.39 6.22
N ASP A 266 -0.40 -14.03 7.48
CA ASP A 266 0.65 -13.61 8.40
C ASP A 266 1.52 -14.83 8.80
N GLU A 267 2.57 -14.62 9.61
CA GLU A 267 3.36 -15.72 10.16
C GLU A 267 2.56 -16.58 11.15
N LEU A 268 2.53 -17.88 10.88
CA LEU A 268 1.82 -18.90 11.64
C LEU A 268 2.82 -19.77 12.39
N ASN A 269 2.65 -19.89 13.70
CA ASN A 269 3.45 -20.78 14.54
C ASN A 269 2.90 -22.24 14.50
N ILE A 270 3.79 -23.22 14.46
CA ILE A 270 3.46 -24.65 14.61
C ILE A 270 3.34 -25.04 16.11
N GLY A 271 2.37 -24.45 16.80
CA GLY A 271 1.97 -24.85 18.16
C GLY A 271 2.98 -24.55 19.27
N GLN A 272 3.36 -25.58 20.05
CA GLN A 272 4.23 -25.40 21.21
C GLN A 272 5.72 -25.26 20.86
N ASN A 273 6.10 -25.35 19.58
CA ASN A 273 7.47 -25.13 19.17
C ASN A 273 7.67 -23.64 18.82
N PRO A 274 8.29 -22.83 19.69
CA PRO A 274 8.50 -21.41 19.44
C PRO A 274 9.48 -21.16 18.28
N TRP A 275 10.16 -22.20 17.78
CA TRP A 275 11.17 -22.12 16.74
C TRP A 275 10.67 -22.51 15.36
N GLN A 276 9.40 -22.87 15.20
CA GLN A 276 8.83 -23.30 13.93
C GLN A 276 7.70 -22.36 13.48
N TRP A 277 7.93 -21.69 12.36
CA TRP A 277 7.03 -20.71 11.79
C TRP A 277 6.89 -20.93 10.29
N TYR A 278 5.75 -20.55 9.72
CA TYR A 278 5.59 -20.51 8.28
C TYR A 278 4.68 -19.36 7.83
N SER A 279 4.77 -19.02 6.56
CA SER A 279 3.82 -18.14 5.91
C SER A 279 3.35 -18.74 4.61
N ASP A 280 2.06 -18.58 4.34
CA ASP A 280 1.47 -18.86 3.06
C ASP A 280 1.75 -17.71 2.09
N PHE A 281 2.23 -18.04 0.90
CA PHE A 281 2.31 -17.14 -0.25
C PHE A 281 1.42 -17.63 -1.38
N GLN A 282 1.14 -16.78 -2.36
CA GLN A 282 0.30 -17.12 -3.51
C GLN A 282 0.71 -18.41 -4.21
N ASN A 283 2.01 -18.69 -4.32
CA ASN A 283 2.53 -19.84 -5.07
C ASN A 283 3.45 -20.73 -4.22
N GLY A 284 3.33 -20.69 -2.89
CA GLY A 284 4.11 -21.59 -2.05
C GLY A 284 4.06 -21.27 -0.58
N VAL A 285 4.82 -22.04 0.20
CA VAL A 285 4.98 -21.86 1.64
C VAL A 285 6.46 -21.68 1.91
N ILE A 286 6.80 -20.69 2.75
CA ILE A 286 8.13 -20.61 3.33
C ILE A 286 8.02 -21.05 4.78
N PHE A 287 8.80 -22.07 5.14
CA PHE A 287 8.86 -22.62 6.48
C PHE A 287 10.24 -22.33 7.09
N PHE A 288 10.23 -21.88 8.33
CA PHE A 288 11.42 -21.52 9.10
C PHE A 288 11.50 -22.38 10.35
N GLU A 289 12.67 -22.96 10.61
CA GLU A 289 12.96 -23.77 11.77
C GLU A 289 14.32 -23.43 12.36
N GLY A 290 14.34 -23.14 13.67
CA GLY A 290 15.56 -22.88 14.42
C GLY A 290 16.28 -21.64 13.89
N SER A 291 17.33 -21.85 13.09
CA SER A 291 18.17 -20.78 12.54
C SER A 291 18.01 -20.56 11.04
N GLY A 292 17.15 -21.31 10.35
CA GLY A 292 17.08 -21.24 8.89
C GLY A 292 15.75 -21.66 8.26
N VAL A 293 15.63 -21.37 6.96
CA VAL A 293 14.53 -21.88 6.13
C VAL A 293 14.79 -23.33 5.75
N VAL A 294 13.76 -24.16 5.90
CA VAL A 294 13.78 -25.57 5.50
C VAL A 294 12.64 -25.78 4.51
N GLU A 295 12.94 -26.38 3.36
CA GLU A 295 11.93 -26.63 2.33
C GLU A 295 10.87 -27.61 2.83
N PRO A 296 9.57 -27.24 2.81
CA PRO A 296 8.48 -28.13 3.19
C PRO A 296 8.45 -29.41 2.35
N ALA A 297 7.98 -30.51 2.94
CA ALA A 297 7.64 -31.69 2.15
C ALA A 297 6.36 -31.42 1.33
N THR A 298 6.28 -31.94 0.11
CA THR A 298 5.15 -31.64 -0.79
C THR A 298 4.56 -32.89 -1.44
N ALA A 299 3.26 -32.84 -1.67
CA ALA A 299 2.54 -33.73 -2.56
C ALA A 299 1.79 -32.87 -3.57
N SER A 300 1.85 -33.19 -4.86
CA SER A 300 1.32 -32.32 -5.90
C SER A 300 0.77 -33.05 -7.12
N LEU A 301 -0.20 -32.42 -7.76
CA LEU A 301 -0.63 -32.71 -9.13
C LEU A 301 -0.44 -31.45 -9.98
N SER A 302 0.15 -31.62 -11.16
CA SER A 302 0.16 -30.56 -12.18
C SER A 302 -1.26 -30.22 -12.63
N GLY A 303 -1.46 -29.01 -13.17
CA GLY A 303 -2.73 -28.61 -13.74
C GLY A 303 -3.28 -29.58 -14.78
N ALA A 304 -2.39 -30.18 -15.60
CA ALA A 304 -2.76 -31.19 -16.58
C ALA A 304 -3.31 -32.48 -15.93
N GLN A 305 -2.72 -32.94 -14.83
CA GLN A 305 -3.21 -34.10 -14.09
C GLN A 305 -4.56 -33.82 -13.43
N VAL A 306 -4.74 -32.62 -12.85
CA VAL A 306 -6.01 -32.19 -12.27
C VAL A 306 -7.11 -32.11 -13.34
N LEU A 307 -6.79 -31.55 -14.51
CA LEU A 307 -7.69 -31.51 -15.65
C LEU A 307 -8.08 -32.92 -16.12
N ALA A 308 -7.12 -33.84 -16.23
CA ALA A 308 -7.39 -35.22 -16.62
C ALA A 308 -8.30 -35.93 -15.61
N ALA A 309 -8.06 -35.75 -14.31
CA ALA A 309 -8.90 -36.30 -13.25
C ALA A 309 -10.32 -35.75 -13.30
N PHE A 310 -10.48 -34.43 -13.46
CA PHE A 310 -11.78 -33.78 -13.64
C PHE A 310 -12.52 -34.29 -14.87
N ALA A 311 -11.85 -34.36 -16.03
CA ALA A 311 -12.44 -34.84 -17.27
C ALA A 311 -12.89 -36.30 -17.17
N ALA A 312 -12.08 -37.18 -16.58
CA ALA A 312 -12.41 -38.58 -16.40
C ALA A 312 -13.62 -38.78 -15.47
N ALA A 313 -13.70 -37.99 -14.41
CA ALA A 313 -14.79 -38.06 -13.46
C ALA A 313 -16.08 -37.43 -13.99
N PHE A 314 -16.00 -36.36 -14.79
CA PHE A 314 -17.14 -35.80 -15.51
C PHE A 314 -17.75 -36.80 -16.50
N ARG A 315 -16.90 -37.42 -17.34
CA ARG A 315 -17.32 -38.47 -18.29
C ARG A 315 -17.96 -39.66 -17.58
N ARG A 316 -17.39 -40.12 -16.46
CA ARG A 316 -17.96 -41.22 -15.68
C ARG A 316 -19.36 -40.91 -15.15
N ARG A 317 -19.60 -39.69 -14.69
CA ARG A 317 -20.91 -39.27 -14.14
C ARG A 317 -21.96 -39.00 -15.24
N THR A 318 -21.53 -38.85 -16.49
CA THR A 318 -22.42 -38.67 -17.65
C THR A 318 -22.63 -39.96 -18.44
N ALA A 319 -21.81 -41.00 -18.21
CA ALA A 319 -21.82 -42.26 -18.96
C ALA A 319 -23.14 -43.04 -18.94
N ASP A 320 -23.99 -42.85 -17.92
CA ASP A 320 -25.30 -43.53 -17.84
C ASP A 320 -26.35 -42.92 -18.78
N ASP A 321 -26.06 -41.80 -19.44
CA ASP A 321 -26.93 -41.21 -20.47
C ASP A 321 -26.30 -41.32 -21.85
N PRO A 322 -26.78 -42.28 -22.68
CA PRO A 322 -26.20 -42.55 -23.99
C PRO A 322 -26.40 -41.40 -24.97
N ARG A 323 -27.17 -40.37 -24.61
CA ARG A 323 -27.35 -39.19 -25.46
C ARG A 323 -26.21 -38.19 -25.31
N VAL A 324 -25.45 -38.19 -24.21
CA VAL A 324 -24.43 -37.15 -23.98
C VAL A 324 -23.06 -37.66 -24.42
N GLU A 325 -22.49 -37.02 -25.44
CA GLU A 325 -21.11 -37.24 -25.86
C GLU A 325 -20.23 -36.07 -25.39
N ILE A 326 -19.04 -36.37 -24.86
CA ILE A 326 -18.11 -35.35 -24.33
C ILE A 326 -16.88 -35.28 -25.22
N ASP A 327 -16.85 -34.27 -26.09
CA ASP A 327 -15.74 -34.03 -27.03
C ASP A 327 -14.50 -33.53 -26.31
N SER A 328 -14.66 -32.49 -25.49
CA SER A 328 -13.52 -31.81 -24.88
C SER A 328 -13.79 -31.28 -23.49
N VAL A 329 -12.73 -31.28 -22.68
CA VAL A 329 -12.70 -30.67 -21.36
C VAL A 329 -11.41 -29.89 -21.25
N VAL A 330 -11.50 -28.59 -20.98
CA VAL A 330 -10.34 -27.69 -20.92
C VAL A 330 -10.45 -26.75 -19.72
N VAL A 331 -9.30 -26.25 -19.23
CA VAL A 331 -9.29 -25.13 -18.28
C VAL A 331 -9.35 -23.82 -19.08
N ILE A 332 -10.32 -22.96 -18.78
CA ILE A 332 -10.48 -21.65 -19.42
C ILE A 332 -10.10 -20.48 -18.51
N GLY A 333 -9.88 -20.73 -17.22
CA GLY A 333 -9.39 -19.72 -16.30
C GLY A 333 -9.00 -20.30 -14.95
N VAL A 334 -8.00 -19.69 -14.33
CA VAL A 334 -7.67 -19.91 -12.92
C VAL A 334 -7.70 -18.54 -12.27
N SER A 335 -8.57 -18.36 -11.27
CA SER A 335 -8.70 -17.07 -10.60
C SER A 335 -7.44 -16.73 -9.81
N ASP A 336 -7.28 -15.48 -9.45
CA ASP A 336 -6.38 -15.13 -8.35
C ASP A 336 -6.97 -15.61 -7.00
N THR A 337 -6.13 -15.64 -5.97
CA THR A 337 -6.54 -15.88 -4.58
C THR A 337 -7.52 -14.80 -4.11
N ALA A 338 -8.55 -15.17 -3.34
CA ALA A 338 -9.56 -14.25 -2.82
C ALA A 338 -9.36 -13.96 -1.33
N TYR A 339 -9.60 -12.72 -0.93
CA TYR A 339 -9.19 -12.15 0.35
C TYR A 339 -10.04 -12.60 1.55
N ASP A 340 -9.36 -12.88 2.67
CA ASP A 340 -9.85 -12.66 4.04
C ASP A 340 -8.76 -11.94 4.87
N PHE A 341 -9.14 -11.19 5.92
CA PHE A 341 -8.22 -10.30 6.68
C PHE A 341 -7.00 -11.00 7.31
N THR A 342 -7.06 -12.31 7.50
CA THR A 342 -6.05 -13.12 8.21
C THR A 342 -5.38 -14.17 7.34
N ARG A 343 -6.06 -14.67 6.29
CA ARG A 343 -5.61 -15.72 5.38
C ARG A 343 -6.40 -15.70 4.07
N SER A 344 -5.76 -15.59 2.92
CA SER A 344 -6.48 -15.67 1.64
C SER A 344 -6.90 -17.10 1.29
N GLY A 345 -8.07 -17.24 0.66
CA GLY A 345 -8.57 -18.50 0.11
C GLY A 345 -7.87 -18.91 -1.19
N ASN A 346 -8.03 -20.18 -1.55
CA ASN A 346 -7.49 -20.75 -2.79
C ASN A 346 -8.13 -20.17 -4.05
N ARG A 347 -7.39 -20.31 -5.15
CA ARG A 347 -7.85 -20.01 -6.51
C ARG A 347 -9.04 -20.90 -6.91
N VAL A 348 -9.89 -20.37 -7.79
CA VAL A 348 -10.98 -21.08 -8.44
C VAL A 348 -10.53 -21.50 -9.84
N VAL A 349 -10.67 -22.78 -10.17
CA VAL A 349 -10.39 -23.30 -11.52
C VAL A 349 -11.69 -23.35 -12.30
N THR A 350 -11.73 -22.72 -13.46
CA THR A 350 -12.89 -22.68 -14.34
C THR A 350 -12.66 -23.62 -15.51
N TYR A 351 -13.46 -24.68 -15.55
CA TYR A 351 -13.45 -25.67 -16.62
C TYR A 351 -14.49 -25.31 -17.67
N ARG A 352 -14.19 -25.60 -18.92
CA ARG A 352 -15.15 -25.68 -20.00
C ARG A 352 -15.27 -27.12 -20.45
N VAL A 353 -16.50 -27.60 -20.54
CA VAL A 353 -16.86 -28.89 -21.14
C VAL A 353 -17.66 -28.61 -22.40
N ALA A 354 -17.22 -29.17 -23.52
CA ALA A 354 -17.98 -29.12 -24.77
C ALA A 354 -18.25 -30.54 -25.26
N GLY A 355 -19.38 -30.70 -25.92
CA GLY A 355 -19.84 -31.99 -26.41
C GLY A 355 -21.10 -31.88 -27.26
N GLU A 356 -21.64 -33.02 -27.61
CA GLU A 356 -22.87 -33.16 -28.39
C GLU A 356 -23.94 -33.88 -27.58
N ILE A 357 -25.21 -33.61 -27.88
CA ILE A 357 -26.33 -34.36 -27.30
C ILE A 357 -27.13 -34.99 -28.41
N SER A 358 -27.18 -36.33 -28.43
CA SER A 358 -27.92 -37.07 -29.44
C SER A 358 -29.40 -36.71 -29.44
N SER A 359 -29.86 -36.25 -30.60
CA SER A 359 -31.27 -35.97 -30.90
C SER A 359 -32.10 -37.26 -31.00
N GLY A 360 -31.46 -38.43 -31.07
CA GLY A 360 -32.12 -39.72 -31.32
C GLY A 360 -32.70 -39.85 -32.74
N HIS A 361 -32.42 -38.89 -33.62
CA HIS A 361 -32.99 -38.82 -34.97
C HIS A 361 -31.90 -38.65 -36.02
N TRP A 362 -31.77 -39.64 -36.92
CA TRP A 362 -30.73 -39.67 -37.96
C TRP A 362 -30.75 -38.49 -38.96
N TYR A 363 -31.83 -37.72 -39.01
CA TYR A 363 -32.02 -36.59 -39.93
C TYR A 363 -31.94 -35.21 -39.26
N ILE A 364 -31.75 -35.18 -37.93
CA ILE A 364 -31.57 -33.95 -37.16
C ILE A 364 -30.12 -33.93 -36.72
N PRO A 365 -29.33 -32.88 -37.04
CA PRO A 365 -27.98 -32.73 -36.50
C PRO A 365 -28.03 -32.69 -34.98
N ASP A 366 -27.10 -33.39 -34.33
CA ASP A 366 -27.01 -33.39 -32.88
C ASP A 366 -26.56 -32.00 -32.38
N PRO A 367 -27.29 -31.38 -31.42
CA PRO A 367 -26.92 -30.08 -30.90
C PRO A 367 -25.63 -30.13 -30.09
N ASN A 368 -24.81 -29.10 -30.27
CA ASN A 368 -23.60 -28.90 -29.49
C ASN A 368 -23.95 -28.18 -28.19
N PHE A 369 -23.22 -28.48 -27.12
CA PHE A 369 -23.33 -27.74 -25.88
C PHE A 369 -21.97 -27.31 -25.35
N GLU A 370 -21.96 -26.22 -24.60
CA GLU A 370 -20.82 -25.73 -23.84
C GLU A 370 -21.25 -25.46 -22.40
N VAL A 371 -20.53 -26.03 -21.43
CA VAL A 371 -20.73 -25.78 -19.99
C VAL A 371 -19.48 -25.16 -19.40
N THR A 372 -19.65 -24.04 -18.70
CA THR A 372 -18.60 -23.43 -17.89
C THR A 372 -18.82 -23.72 -16.41
N ILE A 373 -17.85 -24.36 -15.77
CA ILE A 373 -17.93 -24.87 -14.39
C ILE A 373 -16.79 -24.30 -13.55
N PRO A 374 -17.04 -23.28 -12.73
CA PRO A 374 -16.07 -22.81 -11.74
C PRO A 374 -16.04 -23.74 -10.51
N VAL A 375 -14.85 -24.23 -10.16
CA VAL A 375 -14.61 -25.17 -9.05
C VAL A 375 -13.63 -24.58 -8.06
N GLN A 376 -14.00 -24.55 -6.79
CA GLN A 376 -13.13 -24.19 -5.69
C GLN A 376 -12.68 -25.44 -4.93
N PHE A 377 -11.37 -25.52 -4.70
CA PHE A 377 -10.76 -26.54 -3.85
C PHE A 377 -10.51 -25.96 -2.46
N THR A 378 -10.97 -26.67 -1.43
CA THR A 378 -10.93 -26.20 -0.04
C THR A 378 -10.33 -27.22 0.90
N ALA A 379 -9.74 -26.73 1.98
CA ALA A 379 -9.26 -27.50 3.12
C ALA A 379 -10.01 -27.01 4.37
N SER A 380 -10.64 -27.92 5.12
CA SER A 380 -11.41 -27.59 6.31
C SER A 380 -11.11 -28.55 7.48
N PRO A 381 -10.80 -28.05 8.69
CA PRO A 381 -10.51 -26.64 8.99
C PRO A 381 -9.26 -26.15 8.23
N PRO A 382 -8.98 -24.83 8.22
CA PRO A 382 -7.76 -24.31 7.60
C PRO A 382 -6.52 -25.02 8.17
N PRO A 383 -5.59 -25.50 7.33
CA PRO A 383 -4.43 -26.25 7.78
C PRO A 383 -3.56 -25.44 8.75
N ASP A 384 -3.14 -26.07 9.84
CA ASP A 384 -2.32 -25.48 10.92
C ASP A 384 -1.28 -26.46 11.48
N ALA A 385 -1.03 -27.54 10.74
CA ALA A 385 -0.19 -28.69 11.08
C ALA A 385 -0.57 -29.47 12.36
N ARG A 386 -1.75 -29.23 12.93
CA ARG A 386 -2.15 -29.84 14.21
C ARG A 386 -3.46 -30.61 14.15
N ARG A 387 -4.32 -30.29 13.20
CA ARG A 387 -5.64 -30.91 13.06
C ARG A 387 -5.71 -31.79 11.83
N GLU A 388 -6.60 -32.77 11.91
CA GLU A 388 -7.04 -33.46 10.70
C GLU A 388 -7.74 -32.45 9.79
N VAL A 389 -7.46 -32.54 8.49
CA VAL A 389 -7.98 -31.63 7.48
C VAL A 389 -8.67 -32.45 6.40
N ALA A 390 -9.95 -32.16 6.16
CA ALA A 390 -10.68 -32.68 5.02
C ALA A 390 -10.44 -31.80 3.79
N LEU A 391 -10.13 -32.43 2.67
CA LEU A 391 -9.97 -31.78 1.37
C LEU A 391 -11.21 -32.02 0.53
N SER A 392 -11.71 -30.97 -0.11
CA SER A 392 -12.90 -31.07 -0.95
C SER A 392 -12.86 -30.14 -2.15
N ALA A 393 -13.62 -30.48 -3.17
CA ALA A 393 -13.93 -29.63 -4.32
C ALA A 393 -15.42 -29.29 -4.31
N ARG A 394 -15.78 -28.06 -4.68
CA ARG A 394 -17.18 -27.63 -4.78
C ARG A 394 -17.35 -26.62 -5.91
N GLN A 395 -18.56 -26.49 -6.42
CA GLN A 395 -18.91 -25.42 -7.35
C GLN A 395 -18.73 -24.05 -6.68
N ALA A 396 -18.21 -23.09 -7.45
CA ALA A 396 -17.92 -21.73 -7.00
C ALA A 396 -18.57 -20.70 -7.93
N GLY A 397 -19.79 -20.26 -7.62
CA GLY A 397 -20.53 -19.33 -8.49
C GLY A 397 -21.46 -20.06 -9.45
N VAL A 398 -21.87 -19.38 -10.53
CA VAL A 398 -22.90 -19.86 -11.46
C VAL A 398 -22.27 -20.76 -12.54
N ILE A 399 -22.92 -21.87 -12.84
CA ILE A 399 -22.60 -22.69 -14.01
C ILE A 399 -23.26 -22.07 -15.23
N GLY A 400 -22.46 -21.73 -16.24
CA GLY A 400 -22.96 -21.26 -17.53
C GLY A 400 -23.24 -22.45 -18.45
N ILE A 401 -24.39 -22.46 -19.13
CA ILE A 401 -24.75 -23.48 -20.12
C ILE A 401 -25.13 -22.75 -21.41
N HIS A 402 -24.52 -23.15 -22.51
CA HIS A 402 -24.81 -22.67 -23.86
C HIS A 402 -25.06 -23.87 -24.78
N VAL A 403 -25.96 -23.75 -25.75
CA VAL A 403 -26.33 -24.83 -26.67
C VAL A 403 -26.57 -24.25 -28.07
N ASP A 404 -25.95 -24.84 -29.09
CA ASP A 404 -25.89 -24.37 -30.49
C ASP A 404 -26.31 -25.46 -31.52
N ASN A 405 -26.55 -25.07 -32.78
CA ASN A 405 -26.96 -25.88 -33.96
C ASN A 405 -28.35 -26.55 -33.87
N PHE A 406 -29.35 -25.97 -34.56
CA PHE A 406 -30.77 -26.30 -34.33
C PHE A 406 -31.55 -26.82 -35.55
N ALA A 407 -32.37 -27.85 -35.28
CA ALA A 407 -33.61 -28.11 -36.01
C ALA A 407 -34.71 -28.71 -35.08
N GLY A 408 -35.21 -27.91 -34.14
CA GLY A 408 -36.55 -28.07 -33.52
C GLY A 408 -36.75 -29.11 -32.41
N LEU A 409 -37.34 -28.64 -31.29
CA LEU A 409 -37.88 -29.32 -30.10
C LEU A 409 -36.88 -29.84 -29.05
N GLY A 410 -37.13 -29.49 -27.77
CA GLY A 410 -36.53 -30.15 -26.59
C GLY A 410 -35.39 -29.42 -25.88
N ILE A 411 -34.91 -28.25 -26.33
CA ILE A 411 -33.75 -27.60 -25.69
C ILE A 411 -33.95 -27.30 -24.21
N HIS A 412 -35.16 -26.89 -23.81
CA HIS A 412 -35.43 -26.62 -22.39
C HIS A 412 -35.30 -27.91 -21.59
N ASP A 413 -35.85 -29.03 -22.07
CA ASP A 413 -35.78 -30.30 -21.36
C ASP A 413 -34.35 -30.87 -21.32
N VAL A 414 -33.57 -30.68 -22.38
CA VAL A 414 -32.18 -31.11 -22.46
C VAL A 414 -31.25 -30.23 -21.63
N ALA A 415 -31.37 -28.91 -21.74
CA ALA A 415 -30.62 -27.97 -20.91
C ALA A 415 -31.00 -28.12 -19.43
N ASN A 416 -32.27 -28.36 -19.12
CA ASN A 416 -32.72 -28.67 -17.76
C ASN A 416 -32.15 -30.01 -17.28
N ALA A 417 -32.16 -31.07 -18.12
CA ALA A 417 -31.58 -32.36 -17.73
C ALA A 417 -30.06 -32.27 -17.51
N LEU A 418 -29.34 -31.51 -18.33
CA LEU A 418 -27.92 -31.24 -18.14
C LEU A 418 -27.68 -30.40 -16.89
N HIS A 419 -28.49 -29.37 -16.68
CA HIS A 419 -28.46 -28.54 -15.48
C HIS A 419 -28.72 -29.36 -14.21
N ASP A 420 -29.75 -30.19 -14.19
CA ASP A 420 -30.12 -31.05 -13.05
C ASP A 420 -29.01 -32.06 -12.73
N LYS A 421 -28.35 -32.61 -13.75
CA LYS A 421 -27.18 -33.47 -13.56
C LYS A 421 -26.00 -32.71 -12.99
N LEU A 422 -25.68 -31.54 -13.53
CA LEU A 422 -24.59 -30.68 -13.03
C LEU A 422 -24.86 -30.24 -11.58
N ALA A 423 -26.10 -29.85 -11.29
CA ALA A 423 -26.57 -29.54 -9.96
C ALA A 423 -26.42 -30.76 -9.04
N ALA A 424 -26.77 -31.97 -9.49
CA ALA A 424 -26.59 -33.20 -8.71
C ALA A 424 -25.11 -33.52 -8.42
N ILE A 425 -24.20 -33.29 -9.38
CA ILE A 425 -22.75 -33.49 -9.21
C ILE A 425 -22.21 -32.60 -8.10
N PHE A 426 -22.63 -31.33 -8.06
CA PHE A 426 -22.10 -30.32 -7.14
C PHE A 426 -23.02 -30.01 -5.95
N ASN A 427 -24.12 -30.76 -5.77
CA ASN A 427 -25.08 -30.57 -4.67
C ASN A 427 -24.43 -30.76 -3.29
N ARG A 428 -23.30 -31.47 -3.24
CA ARG A 428 -22.45 -31.59 -2.05
C ARG A 428 -20.99 -31.41 -2.42
N PRO A 429 -20.15 -30.90 -1.51
CA PRO A 429 -18.70 -30.91 -1.70
C PRO A 429 -18.21 -32.32 -1.98
N ILE A 430 -17.43 -32.46 -3.05
CA ILE A 430 -16.78 -33.69 -3.45
C ILE A 430 -15.59 -33.91 -2.53
N ALA A 431 -15.59 -34.99 -1.76
CA ALA A 431 -14.48 -35.33 -0.89
C ALA A 431 -13.28 -35.81 -1.71
N LEU A 432 -12.12 -35.18 -1.53
CA LEU A 432 -10.85 -35.56 -2.16
C LEU A 432 -10.00 -36.45 -1.26
N GLY A 433 -10.31 -36.45 0.04
CA GLY A 433 -9.63 -37.22 1.07
C GLY A 433 -9.46 -36.42 2.35
N SER A 434 -8.90 -37.08 3.37
CA SER A 434 -8.55 -36.45 4.64
C SER A 434 -7.08 -36.64 4.93
N VAL A 435 -6.46 -35.61 5.48
CA VAL A 435 -5.07 -35.63 5.93
C VAL A 435 -5.06 -35.65 7.45
N PRO A 436 -4.54 -36.72 8.09
CA PRO A 436 -4.61 -36.87 9.54
C PRO A 436 -3.74 -35.83 10.26
N ALA A 437 -4.10 -35.45 11.49
CA ALA A 437 -3.37 -34.46 12.29
C ALA A 437 -1.86 -34.72 12.38
N ILE A 438 -1.46 -36.00 12.55
CA ILE A 438 -0.06 -36.41 12.67
C ILE A 438 0.80 -36.09 11.44
N ALA A 439 0.16 -35.91 10.28
CA ALA A 439 0.83 -35.57 9.03
C ALA A 439 1.42 -34.16 9.03
N GLY A 440 0.91 -33.26 9.88
CA GLY A 440 1.41 -31.89 9.96
C GLY A 440 1.21 -31.10 8.67
N LEU A 441 -0.01 -31.12 8.09
CA LEU A 441 -0.35 -30.32 6.92
C LEU A 441 -0.30 -28.82 7.23
N LEU A 442 0.63 -28.11 6.59
CA LEU A 442 0.83 -26.67 6.73
C LEU A 442 -0.17 -25.88 5.88
N SER A 443 -0.37 -26.34 4.64
CA SER A 443 -1.15 -25.61 3.65
C SER A 443 -1.60 -26.50 2.50
N PHE A 444 -2.67 -26.06 1.83
CA PHE A 444 -3.19 -26.64 0.61
C PHE A 444 -3.40 -25.50 -0.39
N LYS A 445 -2.75 -25.59 -1.57
CA LYS A 445 -2.75 -24.53 -2.58
C LYS A 445 -3.23 -25.02 -3.94
N VAL A 446 -4.00 -24.16 -4.60
CA VAL A 446 -4.28 -24.25 -6.03
C VAL A 446 -3.30 -23.34 -6.75
N MET A 447 -2.47 -23.92 -7.63
CA MET A 447 -1.39 -23.25 -8.35
C MET A 447 -1.91 -22.51 -9.59
N LYS A 448 -1.08 -21.65 -10.21
CA LYS A 448 -1.48 -20.83 -11.37
C LYS A 448 -1.89 -21.63 -12.60
N ASP A 449 -1.37 -22.85 -12.75
CA ASP A 449 -1.73 -23.79 -13.80
C ASP A 449 -3.01 -24.59 -13.48
N GLY A 450 -3.63 -24.36 -12.31
CA GLY A 450 -4.75 -25.15 -11.80
C GLY A 450 -4.32 -26.44 -11.08
N GLY A 451 -3.01 -26.64 -10.89
CA GLY A 451 -2.45 -27.74 -10.13
C GLY A 451 -2.78 -27.65 -8.64
N LEU A 452 -2.66 -28.78 -7.95
CA LEU A 452 -2.89 -28.89 -6.51
C LEU A 452 -1.57 -29.18 -5.81
N THR A 453 -1.25 -28.45 -4.75
CA THR A 453 -0.06 -28.72 -3.92
C THR A 453 -0.41 -28.70 -2.44
N LEU A 454 -0.07 -29.78 -1.74
CA LEU A 454 -0.12 -29.87 -0.29
C LEU A 454 1.29 -29.67 0.27
N TYR A 455 1.40 -28.85 1.31
CA TYR A 455 2.65 -28.57 2.01
C TYR A 455 2.59 -29.16 3.40
N PHE A 456 3.58 -29.97 3.76
CA PHE A 456 3.71 -30.65 5.04
C PHE A 456 4.97 -30.17 5.75
N ARG A 457 5.02 -30.39 7.08
CA ARG A 457 6.26 -30.22 7.85
C ARG A 457 7.43 -30.96 7.18
N PRO A 458 8.65 -30.42 7.25
CA PRO A 458 9.82 -31.05 6.62
C PRO A 458 10.40 -32.23 7.41
N ASP A 459 9.81 -32.55 8.56
CA ASP A 459 10.20 -33.67 9.42
C ASP A 459 9.87 -35.04 8.79
N VAL A 460 10.36 -36.10 9.42
CA VAL A 460 10.18 -37.48 8.92
C VAL A 460 8.70 -37.83 8.74
N ALA A 461 7.86 -37.42 9.70
CA ALA A 461 6.42 -37.64 9.65
C ALA A 461 5.76 -36.91 8.47
N GLY A 462 6.08 -35.64 8.26
CA GLY A 462 5.55 -34.86 7.15
C GLY A 462 6.02 -35.37 5.78
N ARG A 463 7.26 -35.85 5.65
CA ARG A 463 7.75 -36.49 4.40
C ARG A 463 7.02 -37.80 4.09
N PHE A 464 6.80 -38.64 5.10
CA PHE A 464 6.02 -39.86 4.91
C PHE A 464 4.58 -39.53 4.52
N ALA A 465 3.97 -38.54 5.18
CA ALA A 465 2.62 -38.09 4.87
C ALA A 465 2.51 -37.49 3.47
N ALA A 466 3.52 -36.74 3.00
CA ALA A 466 3.58 -36.25 1.63
C ALA A 466 3.58 -37.41 0.62
N GLY A 467 4.34 -38.48 0.87
CA GLY A 467 4.29 -39.69 0.05
C GLY A 467 2.91 -40.34 0.01
N ALA A 468 2.28 -40.52 1.18
CA ALA A 468 0.93 -41.08 1.27
C ALA A 468 -0.13 -40.18 0.58
N ALA A 469 -0.02 -38.86 0.77
CA ALA A 469 -0.88 -37.88 0.11
C ALA A 469 -0.65 -37.84 -1.40
N GLN A 470 0.56 -38.09 -1.89
CA GLN A 470 0.82 -38.22 -3.32
C GLN A 470 0.08 -39.42 -3.91
N THR A 471 0.06 -40.56 -3.22
CA THR A 471 -0.75 -41.72 -3.64
C THR A 471 -2.23 -41.38 -3.68
N MET A 472 -2.76 -40.75 -2.61
CA MET A 472 -4.14 -40.26 -2.56
C MET A 472 -4.48 -39.32 -3.72
N LEU A 473 -3.57 -38.40 -4.05
CA LEU A 473 -3.73 -37.47 -5.16
C LEU A 473 -3.69 -38.18 -6.52
N ASN A 474 -2.80 -39.16 -6.71
CA ASN A 474 -2.72 -39.92 -7.95
C ASN A 474 -4.03 -40.71 -8.23
N ASP A 475 -4.74 -41.10 -7.17
CA ASP A 475 -6.02 -41.80 -7.24
C ASP A 475 -7.24 -40.86 -7.17
N ILE A 476 -7.02 -39.53 -7.21
CA ILE A 476 -8.10 -38.55 -7.03
C ILE A 476 -9.18 -38.73 -8.11
N ARG A 477 -10.43 -38.77 -7.66
CA ARG A 477 -11.61 -38.80 -8.51
C ARG A 477 -12.40 -37.54 -8.21
N ILE A 478 -12.28 -36.53 -9.07
CA ILE A 478 -12.91 -35.21 -8.88
C ILE A 478 -14.36 -35.27 -9.36
#